data_AF-A0A537SBU6-F1
#
_entry.id   AF-A0A537SBU6-F1
#
_cell.length_a   1.000
_cell.length_b   1.000
_cell.length_c   1.000
_cell.angle_alpha   90.00
_cell.angle_beta   90.00
_cell.angle_gamma   90.00
#
_symmetry.space_group_name_H-M   'P 1'
#
loop_
_entity.id
_entity.type
_entity.pdbx_description
1 polymer ?
#
loop_
_entity_poly.entity_id
_entity_poly.type
_entity_poly.pdbx_seq_one_letter_code
_entity_poly.pdbx_strand_id
1 'polypeptide(L)'
;MEAFSTAIATIQRDRDKQPLRVTTTNAFASRWLVPRLPRWRKVRPNAPIEVIGTDGVLDLHAGDADVIRYARRLPTNGIAEEFLSDSSWPVCKPELLTSGPKRAADLRGHVLVHSWWSPSDLSAPIWQRWPESARRKWRDVPEPKHMNHLS
;
A
#
# COMPACT_ATOMS: atom_id res chain seq x y z
N MET A 1 1.74 -47.04 -9.51
CA MET A 1 1.24 -45.66 -9.60
C MET A 1 0.85 -45.05 -8.26
N GLU A 2 0.59 -45.83 -7.20
CA GLU A 2 0.17 -45.27 -5.89
C GLU A 2 1.29 -44.55 -5.12
N ALA A 3 2.55 -44.98 -5.23
CA ALA A 3 3.67 -44.36 -4.51
C ALA A 3 3.89 -42.88 -4.89
N PHE A 4 3.59 -42.49 -6.13
CA PHE A 4 3.74 -41.11 -6.60
C PHE A 4 2.63 -40.20 -6.05
N SER A 5 1.40 -40.70 -5.99
CA SER A 5 0.27 -39.99 -5.37
C SER A 5 0.50 -39.78 -3.87
N THR A 6 1.01 -40.80 -3.18
CA THR A 6 1.35 -40.70 -1.75
C THR A 6 2.50 -39.75 -1.49
N ALA A 7 3.52 -39.72 -2.35
CA ALA A 7 4.63 -38.76 -2.27
C ALA A 7 4.16 -37.32 -2.50
N ILE A 8 3.30 -37.08 -3.49
CA ILE A 8 2.69 -35.77 -3.75
C ILE A 8 1.79 -35.35 -2.58
N ALA A 9 0.97 -36.24 -2.05
CA ALA A 9 0.09 -35.95 -0.91
C ALA A 9 0.89 -35.66 0.38
N THR A 10 2.06 -36.29 0.55
CA THR A 10 2.97 -36.02 1.68
C THR A 10 3.64 -34.66 1.54
N ILE A 11 4.08 -34.29 0.33
CA ILE A 11 4.62 -32.96 0.03
C ILE A 11 3.54 -31.87 0.19
N GLN A 12 2.30 -32.14 -0.20
CA GLN A 12 1.17 -31.23 0.03
C GLN A 12 0.85 -31.06 1.52
N ARG A 13 0.84 -32.15 2.30
CA ARG A 13 0.66 -32.07 3.76
C ARG A 13 1.78 -31.34 4.48
N ASP A 14 3.01 -31.41 3.99
CA ASP A 14 4.13 -30.65 4.57
C ASP A 14 4.09 -29.17 4.15
N ARG A 15 3.56 -28.84 2.95
CA ARG A 15 3.20 -27.45 2.60
C ARG A 15 2.12 -26.89 3.52
N ASP A 16 1.13 -27.68 3.91
CA ASP A 16 0.08 -27.24 4.85
C ASP A 16 0.61 -26.93 6.27
N LYS A 17 1.82 -27.39 6.62
CA LYS A 17 2.45 -27.09 7.91
C LYS A 17 3.34 -25.85 7.88
N GLN A 18 3.80 -25.44 6.70
CA GLN A 18 4.62 -24.24 6.60
C GLN A 18 3.74 -22.99 6.72
N PRO A 19 4.16 -21.99 7.52
CA PRO A 19 3.41 -20.76 7.63
C PRO A 19 3.35 -20.07 6.26
N LEU A 20 2.17 -19.57 5.92
CA LEU A 20 1.99 -18.66 4.81
C LEU A 20 2.77 -17.38 5.13
N ARG A 21 3.87 -17.16 4.42
CA ARG A 21 4.68 -15.96 4.61
C ARG A 21 4.12 -14.85 3.76
N VAL A 22 3.70 -13.77 4.40
CA VAL A 22 3.18 -12.58 3.73
C VAL A 22 4.14 -11.45 4.00
N THR A 23 4.78 -10.94 2.95
CA THR A 23 5.54 -9.72 3.07
C THR A 23 4.69 -8.53 2.67
N THR A 24 4.69 -7.46 3.46
CA THR A 24 3.98 -6.21 3.15
C THR A 24 4.69 -4.96 3.69
N THR A 25 4.18 -3.77 3.39
CA THR A 25 4.71 -2.51 3.97
C THR A 25 4.48 -2.47 5.48
N ASN A 26 5.34 -1.74 6.20
CA ASN A 26 5.22 -1.61 7.65
C ASN A 26 3.88 -1.02 8.07
N ALA A 27 3.41 -0.01 7.33
CA ALA A 27 2.13 0.63 7.58
C ALA A 27 0.95 -0.31 7.37
N PHE A 28 0.97 -1.12 6.29
CA PHE A 28 -0.12 -2.05 6.00
C PHE A 28 -0.15 -3.22 7.00
N ALA A 29 1.01 -3.77 7.35
CA ALA A 29 1.15 -4.81 8.35
C ALA A 29 0.52 -4.38 9.68
N SER A 30 0.97 -3.24 10.23
CA SER A 30 0.56 -2.76 11.55
C SER A 30 -0.88 -2.28 11.61
N ARG A 31 -1.34 -1.52 10.60
CA ARG A 31 -2.66 -0.85 10.66
C ARG A 31 -3.80 -1.71 10.15
N TRP A 32 -3.54 -2.69 9.28
CA TRP A 32 -4.59 -3.47 8.64
C TRP A 32 -4.48 -4.97 8.87
N LEU A 33 -3.31 -5.57 8.61
CA LEU A 33 -3.16 -7.04 8.58
C LEU A 33 -3.11 -7.64 9.99
N VAL A 34 -2.24 -7.14 10.87
CA VAL A 34 -2.07 -7.65 12.25
C VAL A 34 -3.38 -7.63 13.04
N PRO A 35 -4.19 -6.55 13.04
CA PRO A 35 -5.49 -6.53 13.71
C PRO A 35 -6.48 -7.63 13.25
N ARG A 36 -6.29 -8.18 12.04
CA ARG A 36 -7.18 -9.19 11.44
C ARG A 36 -6.68 -10.63 11.61
N LEU A 37 -5.42 -10.83 12.03
CA LEU A 37 -4.85 -12.17 12.26
C LEU A 37 -5.63 -13.02 13.28
N PRO A 38 -6.20 -12.47 14.37
CA PRO A 38 -7.00 -13.28 15.29
C PRO A 38 -8.22 -13.92 14.60
N ARG A 39 -8.88 -13.20 13.68
CA ARG A 39 -9.98 -13.76 12.89
C ARG A 39 -9.48 -14.84 11.94
N TRP A 40 -8.35 -14.62 11.27
CA TRP A 40 -7.75 -15.62 10.41
C TRP A 40 -7.48 -16.93 11.17
N ARG A 41 -6.80 -16.85 12.32
CA ARG A 41 -6.45 -18.03 13.14
C ARG A 41 -7.69 -18.83 13.57
N LYS A 42 -8.83 -18.17 13.79
CA LYS A 42 -10.11 -18.85 14.10
C LYS A 42 -10.69 -19.59 12.90
N VAL A 43 -10.60 -19.01 11.69
CA VAL A 43 -11.19 -19.57 10.46
C VAL A 43 -10.27 -20.61 9.81
N ARG A 44 -8.95 -20.44 9.96
CA ARG A 44 -7.90 -21.26 9.33
C ARG A 44 -6.85 -21.69 10.37
N PRO A 45 -7.21 -22.53 11.36
CA PRO A 45 -6.28 -22.94 12.43
C PRO A 45 -5.06 -23.72 11.92
N ASN A 46 -5.20 -24.42 10.79
CA ASN A 46 -4.14 -25.24 10.19
C ASN A 46 -3.26 -24.46 9.18
N ALA A 47 -3.46 -23.16 9.01
CA ALA A 47 -2.67 -22.34 8.08
C ALA A 47 -2.06 -21.16 8.86
N PRO A 48 -0.93 -21.35 9.57
CA PRO A 48 -0.27 -20.26 10.27
C PRO A 48 0.18 -19.18 9.27
N ILE A 49 0.17 -17.91 9.69
CA ILE A 49 0.68 -16.79 8.87
C ILE A 49 1.90 -16.19 9.57
N GLU A 50 2.97 -15.99 8.81
CA GLU A 50 4.12 -15.17 9.18
C GLU A 50 4.03 -13.84 8.41
N VAL A 51 4.08 -12.70 9.12
CA VAL A 51 4.04 -11.38 8.48
C VAL A 51 5.40 -10.72 8.57
N ILE A 52 5.95 -10.35 7.41
CA ILE A 52 7.21 -9.62 7.31
C ILE A 52 6.89 -8.19 6.85
N GLY A 53 7.05 -7.22 7.76
CA GLY A 53 6.89 -5.80 7.46
C GLY A 53 8.20 -5.20 6.94
N THR A 54 8.22 -4.74 5.69
CA THR A 54 9.36 -4.02 5.13
C THR A 54 8.92 -3.10 3.99
N ASP A 55 9.49 -1.89 3.99
CA ASP A 55 9.30 -0.91 2.92
C ASP A 55 10.39 -1.03 1.83
N GLY A 56 11.33 -1.96 1.99
CA GLY A 56 12.32 -2.30 0.97
C GLY A 56 11.76 -3.16 -0.17
N VAL A 57 12.40 -3.05 -1.34
CA VAL A 57 12.18 -3.97 -2.47
C VAL A 57 12.87 -5.28 -2.14
N LEU A 58 12.10 -6.37 -2.06
CA LEU A 58 12.66 -7.72 -1.90
C LEU A 58 12.76 -8.40 -3.25
N ASP A 59 13.83 -9.16 -3.45
CA ASP A 59 13.90 -10.15 -4.51
C ASP A 59 12.99 -11.33 -4.15
N LEU A 60 12.06 -11.66 -5.05
CA LEU A 60 10.99 -12.64 -4.83
C LEU A 60 11.30 -14.00 -5.45
N HIS A 61 12.53 -14.21 -5.95
CA HIS A 61 12.88 -15.40 -6.73
C HIS A 61 12.96 -16.75 -5.97
N ALA A 62 12.33 -16.88 -4.79
CA ALA A 62 12.29 -18.13 -4.03
C ALA A 62 10.89 -18.76 -3.88
N GLY A 63 9.80 -18.10 -4.27
CA GLY A 63 8.45 -18.70 -4.26
C GLY A 63 7.82 -18.99 -2.89
N ASP A 64 8.50 -18.63 -1.80
CA ASP A 64 8.07 -18.95 -0.42
C ASP A 64 7.26 -17.84 0.27
N ALA A 65 6.93 -16.75 -0.43
CA ALA A 65 6.19 -15.64 0.17
C ALA A 65 5.19 -15.00 -0.79
N ASP A 66 3.99 -14.74 -0.28
CA ASP A 66 3.03 -13.84 -0.90
C ASP A 66 3.41 -12.40 -0.62
N VAL A 67 3.21 -11.53 -1.60
CA VAL A 67 3.70 -10.15 -1.56
C VAL A 67 2.56 -9.18 -1.75
N ILE A 68 2.31 -8.38 -0.71
CA ILE A 68 1.38 -7.26 -0.78
C ILE A 68 2.21 -5.98 -0.83
N ARG A 69 2.21 -5.27 -1.95
CA ARG A 69 2.97 -4.03 -2.13
C ARG A 69 2.15 -2.96 -2.84
N TYR A 70 2.54 -1.71 -2.59
CA TYR A 70 2.13 -0.61 -3.44
C TYR A 70 2.89 -0.68 -4.75
N ALA A 71 2.15 -0.68 -5.86
CA ALA A 71 2.73 -0.62 -7.19
C ALA A 71 1.85 0.27 -8.07
N ARG A 72 2.48 1.15 -8.86
CA ARG A 72 1.75 1.99 -9.84
C ARG A 72 1.30 1.20 -11.06
N ARG A 73 1.98 0.08 -11.33
CA ARG A 73 1.67 -0.87 -12.40
C ARG A 73 1.91 -2.25 -11.83
N LEU A 74 1.09 -3.21 -12.23
CA LEU A 74 1.33 -4.59 -11.87
C LEU A 74 2.69 -5.02 -12.45
N PRO A 75 3.53 -5.71 -11.66
CA PRO A 75 4.78 -6.26 -12.16
C PRO A 75 4.49 -7.20 -13.33
N THR A 76 5.36 -7.18 -14.33
CA THR A 76 5.22 -8.02 -15.53
C THR A 76 5.82 -9.41 -15.35
N ASN A 77 6.62 -9.60 -14.31
CA ASN A 77 7.21 -10.86 -13.92
C ASN A 77 6.36 -11.54 -12.82
N GLY A 78 5.57 -12.53 -13.22
CA GLY A 78 4.76 -13.36 -12.31
C GLY A 78 3.26 -13.10 -12.40
N ILE A 79 2.52 -13.63 -11.42
CA ILE A 79 1.08 -13.39 -11.26
C ILE A 79 0.92 -12.25 -10.27
N ALA A 80 0.27 -11.17 -10.70
CA ALA A 80 -0.04 -10.05 -9.84
C ALA A 80 -1.49 -9.60 -10.08
N GLU A 81 -2.20 -9.35 -8.99
CA GLU A 81 -3.57 -8.86 -9.00
C GLU A 81 -3.65 -7.56 -8.18
N GLU A 82 -4.46 -6.61 -8.62
CA GLU A 82 -4.75 -5.43 -7.83
C GLU A 82 -5.60 -5.82 -6.62
N PHE A 83 -5.05 -5.64 -5.43
CA PHE A 83 -5.79 -5.91 -4.19
C PHE A 83 -6.60 -4.69 -3.71
N LEU A 84 -5.97 -3.51 -3.72
CA LEU A 84 -6.53 -2.26 -3.24
C LEU A 84 -5.96 -1.10 -4.06
N SER A 85 -6.80 -0.11 -4.36
CA SER A 85 -6.39 1.21 -4.83
C SER A 85 -6.45 2.24 -3.70
N ASP A 86 -5.46 3.13 -3.65
CA ASP A 86 -5.42 4.24 -2.71
C ASP A 86 -5.65 5.59 -3.41
N SER A 87 -6.02 6.59 -2.61
CA SER A 87 -6.17 7.96 -3.08
C SER A 87 -5.67 8.93 -2.02
N SER A 88 -4.95 9.96 -2.46
CA SER A 88 -4.41 10.99 -1.58
C SER A 88 -5.34 12.19 -1.51
N TRP A 89 -5.65 12.62 -0.30
CA TRP A 89 -6.53 13.76 -0.03
C TRP A 89 -5.77 14.84 0.72
N PRO A 90 -5.98 16.12 0.36
CA PRO A 90 -5.51 17.22 1.20
C PRO A 90 -6.31 17.18 2.51
N VAL A 91 -5.61 17.36 3.63
CA VAL A 91 -6.22 17.44 4.95
C VAL A 91 -5.81 18.74 5.62
N CYS A 92 -6.66 19.25 6.50
CA CYS A 92 -6.39 20.44 7.28
C CYS A 92 -6.97 20.28 8.69
N LYS A 93 -6.57 21.19 9.59
CA LYS A 93 -7.21 21.28 10.90
C LYS A 93 -8.70 21.63 10.73
N PRO A 94 -9.61 21.04 11.54
CA PRO A 94 -11.05 21.25 11.39
C PRO A 94 -11.47 22.72 11.39
N GLU A 95 -10.79 23.59 12.14
CA GLU A 95 -11.10 25.02 12.23
C GLU A 95 -10.90 25.73 10.88
N LEU A 96 -10.00 25.22 10.04
CA LEU A 96 -9.76 25.74 8.69
C LEU A 96 -10.93 25.39 7.73
N LEU A 97 -11.85 24.50 8.09
CA LEU A 97 -13.03 24.23 7.26
C LEU A 97 -14.01 25.40 7.25
N THR A 98 -14.00 26.26 8.26
CA THR A 98 -14.91 27.41 8.34
C THR A 98 -14.43 28.55 7.44
N SER A 99 -13.16 28.93 7.54
CA SER A 99 -12.55 30.08 6.87
C SER A 99 -11.56 29.74 5.74
N GLY A 100 -11.22 28.47 5.55
CA GLY A 100 -10.23 28.02 4.57
C GLY A 100 -10.83 27.58 3.24
N PRO A 101 -10.07 26.80 2.46
CA PRO A 101 -10.33 26.61 1.04
C PRO A 101 -11.66 25.87 0.82
N LYS A 102 -12.55 26.46 0.02
CA LYS A 102 -13.83 25.86 -0.37
C LYS A 102 -13.74 25.18 -1.73
N ARG A 103 -12.76 25.60 -2.54
CA ARG A 103 -12.43 25.08 -3.85
C ARG A 103 -10.97 24.69 -3.92
N ALA A 104 -10.61 23.82 -4.86
CA ALA A 104 -9.21 23.45 -5.06
C ALA A 104 -8.35 24.67 -5.46
N ALA A 105 -8.92 25.63 -6.20
CA ALA A 105 -8.25 26.88 -6.57
C ALA A 105 -7.79 27.72 -5.37
N ASP A 106 -8.47 27.62 -4.24
CA ASP A 106 -8.22 28.42 -3.04
C ASP A 106 -6.91 28.00 -2.35
N LEU A 107 -6.37 26.82 -2.67
CA LEU A 107 -5.07 26.35 -2.15
C LEU A 107 -3.92 27.31 -2.46
N ARG A 108 -4.04 28.18 -3.49
CA ARG A 108 -3.05 29.25 -3.76
C ARG A 108 -2.87 30.22 -2.59
N GLY A 109 -3.93 30.43 -1.80
CA GLY A 109 -3.94 31.34 -0.66
C GLY A 109 -3.43 30.73 0.65
N HIS A 110 -3.04 29.45 0.64
CA HIS A 110 -2.65 28.73 1.85
C HIS A 110 -1.23 28.19 1.75
N VAL A 111 -0.61 28.04 2.92
CA VAL A 111 0.68 27.38 3.06
C VAL A 111 0.44 25.87 3.20
N LEU A 112 1.04 25.11 2.30
CA LEU A 112 0.93 23.65 2.24
C LEU A 112 2.10 23.02 2.99
N VAL A 113 1.79 22.07 3.86
CA VAL A 113 2.77 21.37 4.69
C VAL A 113 3.21 20.09 3.99
N HIS A 114 4.52 19.90 3.82
CA HIS A 114 5.07 18.67 3.28
C HIS A 114 5.08 17.56 4.34
N SER A 115 4.72 16.36 3.90
CA SER A 115 5.05 15.13 4.65
C SER A 115 6.37 14.60 4.13
N TRP A 116 7.20 14.07 5.03
CA TRP A 116 8.44 13.42 4.63
C TRP A 116 8.14 12.08 3.94
N TRP A 117 8.85 11.83 2.84
CA TRP A 117 8.82 10.57 2.10
C TRP A 117 10.26 10.16 1.76
N SER A 118 10.49 8.86 1.56
CA SER A 118 11.80 8.39 1.12
C SER A 118 12.18 9.04 -0.22
N PRO A 119 13.41 9.55 -0.40
CA PRO A 119 13.87 10.08 -1.68
C PRO A 119 13.82 9.07 -2.84
N SER A 120 13.90 7.77 -2.52
CA SER A 120 13.76 6.69 -3.51
C SER A 120 12.30 6.46 -3.94
N ASP A 121 11.33 7.05 -3.25
CA ASP A 121 9.93 6.96 -3.61
C ASP A 121 9.59 7.97 -4.73
N LEU A 122 9.87 7.54 -5.96
CA LEU A 122 9.48 8.25 -7.18
C LEU A 122 7.95 8.37 -7.35
N SER A 123 7.18 7.77 -6.45
CA SER A 123 5.73 7.79 -6.45
C SER A 123 5.09 8.55 -5.28
N ALA A 124 5.88 9.15 -4.39
CA ALA A 124 5.38 9.82 -3.21
C ALA A 124 4.28 10.85 -3.54
N PRO A 125 3.17 10.88 -2.78
CA PRO A 125 2.06 11.81 -2.98
C PRO A 125 2.39 13.20 -2.41
N ILE A 126 3.44 13.81 -2.94
CA ILE A 126 3.87 15.16 -2.61
C ILE A 126 3.04 16.20 -3.35
N TRP A 127 2.97 17.42 -2.80
CA TRP A 127 2.19 18.53 -3.38
C TRP A 127 2.55 18.86 -4.83
N GLN A 128 3.79 18.63 -5.25
CA GLN A 128 4.21 18.85 -6.63
C GLN A 128 3.54 17.88 -7.61
N ARG A 129 3.25 16.64 -7.17
CA ARG A 129 2.64 15.59 -8.01
C ARG A 129 1.14 15.46 -7.82
N TRP A 130 0.62 15.86 -6.66
CA TRP A 130 -0.81 15.76 -6.34
C TRP A 130 -1.74 16.31 -7.43
N PRO A 131 -1.43 17.43 -8.13
CA PRO A 131 -2.29 17.92 -9.22
C PRO A 131 -2.53 16.92 -10.36
N GLU A 132 -1.60 16.00 -10.64
CA GLU A 132 -1.76 14.97 -11.69
C GLU A 132 -2.96 14.06 -11.41
N SER A 133 -3.13 13.65 -10.15
CA SER A 133 -4.23 12.78 -9.73
C SER A 133 -5.49 13.58 -9.38
N ALA A 134 -5.33 14.76 -8.78
CA ALA A 134 -6.42 15.62 -8.30
C ALA A 134 -7.25 16.23 -9.43
N ARG A 135 -6.62 16.57 -10.57
CA ARG A 135 -7.32 17.18 -11.72
C ARG A 135 -8.36 16.28 -12.37
N ARG A 136 -8.27 14.96 -12.15
CA ARG A 136 -9.34 14.02 -12.54
C ARG A 136 -10.65 14.30 -11.80
N LYS A 137 -10.57 14.86 -10.59
CA LYS A 137 -11.73 15.17 -9.74
C LYS A 137 -12.06 16.67 -9.70
N TRP A 138 -11.05 17.54 -9.61
CA TRP A 138 -11.23 19.00 -9.50
C TRP A 138 -10.47 19.73 -10.61
N ARG A 139 -11.22 20.32 -11.55
CA ARG A 139 -10.64 20.97 -12.73
C ARG A 139 -9.86 22.25 -12.40
N ASP A 140 -10.13 22.88 -11.26
CA ASP A 140 -9.56 24.16 -10.86
C ASP A 140 -8.35 24.04 -9.92
N VAL A 141 -7.74 22.85 -9.82
CA VAL A 141 -6.50 22.63 -9.05
C VAL A 141 -5.37 23.51 -9.60
N PRO A 142 -4.73 24.35 -8.75
CA PRO A 142 -3.63 25.22 -9.14
C PRO A 142 -2.46 24.45 -9.74
N GLU A 143 -1.63 25.14 -10.53
CA GLU A 143 -0.32 24.60 -10.88
C GLU A 143 0.60 24.60 -9.64
N PRO A 144 1.50 23.61 -9.49
CA PRO A 144 2.42 23.51 -8.36
C PRO A 144 3.20 24.81 -8.06
N LYS A 145 3.59 25.55 -9.10
CA LYS A 145 4.32 26.82 -9.00
C LYS A 145 3.53 27.97 -8.35
N HIS A 146 2.20 27.84 -8.31
CA HIS A 146 1.29 28.82 -7.70
C HIS A 146 0.84 28.43 -6.30
N MET A 147 1.40 27.36 -5.73
CA MET A 147 1.09 26.88 -4.40
C MET A 147 2.27 27.24 -3.49
N ASN A 148 1.98 27.78 -2.31
CA ASN A 148 3.00 28.11 -1.31
C ASN A 148 3.26 26.88 -0.45
N HIS A 149 4.53 26.50 -0.26
CA HIS A 149 4.89 25.30 0.49
C HIS A 149 5.96 25.61 1.54
N LEU A 150 5.86 24.94 2.70
CA LEU A 150 6.94 24.87 3.68
C LEU A 150 7.71 23.56 3.47
N SER A 151 9.00 23.68 3.16
CA SER A 151 9.93 22.54 3.06
C SER A 151 10.06 21.78 4.38
#